data_AF-A0A6A1Z772-F1
#
_entry.id   AF-A0A6A1Z772-F1
#
_cell.length_a   1.000
_cell.length_b   1.000
_cell.length_c   1.000
_cell.angle_alpha   90.00
_cell.angle_beta   90.00
_cell.angle_gamma   90.00
#
_symmetry.space_group_name_H-M   'P 1'
#
loop_
_entity.id
_entity.type
_entity.pdbx_description
1 polymer ?
#
loop_
_entity_poly.entity_id
_entity_poly.type
_entity_poly.pdbx_seq_one_letter_code
_entity_poly.pdbx_strand_id
1 'polypeptide(L)'
;MLKPPKSMFPNSITLIKQIPKQDDPYNDDYEEIRTDINNVRFNLRTVYSGSNNDRQIVANATVIFMPPYTNPWIKLDDSYIGSKIIFNAKEYMITTVNRDMEPFNGNIYQYKVGVI
;
A
#
# COMPACT_ATOMS: atom_id res chain seq x y z
N MET A 1 22.20 1.54 3.07
CA MET A 1 21.59 1.23 4.37
C MET A 1 21.48 -0.28 4.49
N LEU A 2 21.76 -0.87 5.67
CA LEU A 2 21.59 -2.30 5.85
C LEU A 2 20.09 -2.63 5.81
N LYS A 3 19.70 -3.53 4.89
CA LYS A 3 18.30 -3.97 4.80
C LYS A 3 17.99 -4.93 5.96
N PRO A 4 16.82 -4.80 6.61
CA PRO A 4 16.37 -5.78 7.60
C PRO A 4 16.24 -7.17 6.98
N PRO A 5 16.35 -8.25 7.77
CA PRO A 5 16.21 -9.61 7.26
C PRO A 5 14.83 -9.87 6.66
N LYS A 6 14.76 -10.73 5.64
CA LYS A 6 13.51 -11.09 4.93
C LYS A 6 12.42 -11.58 5.89
N SER A 7 12.77 -12.23 6.99
CA SER A 7 11.83 -12.70 8.02
C SER A 7 11.00 -11.59 8.66
N MET A 8 11.41 -10.32 8.55
CA MET A 8 10.63 -9.17 9.02
C MET A 8 9.48 -8.76 8.08
N PHE A 9 9.32 -9.44 6.95
CA PHE A 9 8.25 -9.23 5.98
C PHE A 9 7.42 -10.51 5.81
N PRO A 10 6.68 -10.95 6.84
CA PRO A 10 5.96 -12.23 6.80
C PRO A 10 4.58 -12.14 6.14
N ASN A 11 4.11 -10.93 5.78
CA ASN A 11 2.72 -10.72 5.38
C ASN A 11 2.55 -10.84 3.86
N SER A 12 1.33 -11.20 3.46
CA SER A 12 0.85 -11.14 2.09
C SER A 12 -0.43 -10.30 2.05
N ILE A 13 -0.62 -9.59 0.94
CA ILE A 13 -1.78 -8.72 0.70
C ILE A 13 -2.31 -8.91 -0.71
N THR A 14 -3.55 -8.48 -0.95
CA THR A 14 -4.06 -8.29 -2.32
C THR A 14 -4.21 -6.80 -2.58
N LEU A 15 -3.49 -6.28 -3.57
CA LEU A 15 -3.64 -4.91 -4.06
C LEU A 15 -4.72 -4.89 -5.15
N ILE A 16 -5.69 -4.00 -5.03
CA ILE A 16 -6.76 -3.79 -6.02
C ILE A 16 -6.63 -2.36 -6.56
N LYS A 17 -6.33 -2.25 -7.85
CA LYS A 17 -6.29 -0.97 -8.57
C LYS A 17 -7.41 -0.93 -9.59
N GLN A 18 -8.17 0.17 -9.58
CA GLN A 18 -9.17 0.45 -10.61
C GLN A 18 -8.51 1.18 -11.78
N ILE A 19 -8.77 0.71 -12.99
CA ILE A 19 -8.26 1.30 -14.24
C ILE A 19 -9.46 1.55 -15.16
N PRO A 20 -9.59 2.73 -15.78
CA PRO A 20 -10.68 2.98 -16.72
C PRO A 20 -10.65 1.99 -17.88
N LYS A 21 -11.82 1.49 -18.30
CA LYS A 21 -11.92 0.62 -19.46
C LYS A 21 -11.68 1.41 -20.74
N GLN A 22 -10.88 0.85 -21.64
CA GLN A 22 -10.44 1.54 -22.86
C GLN A 22 -11.57 1.80 -23.87
N ASP A 23 -12.67 1.05 -23.79
CA ASP A 23 -13.79 1.09 -24.74
C ASP A 23 -15.00 1.90 -24.26
N ASP A 24 -14.86 2.70 -23.19
CA ASP A 24 -15.96 3.54 -22.69
C ASP A 24 -15.79 5.02 -23.10
N PRO A 25 -16.61 5.53 -24.05
CA PRO A 25 -16.56 6.94 -24.48
C PRO A 25 -16.96 7.94 -23.38
N TYR A 26 -17.61 7.49 -22.30
CA TYR A 26 -17.98 8.33 -21.15
C TYR A 26 -17.07 8.15 -19.93
N ASN A 27 -16.16 7.17 -19.97
CA ASN A 27 -15.17 6.90 -18.92
C ASN A 27 -15.80 6.65 -17.53
N ASP A 28 -17.00 6.08 -17.50
CA ASP A 28 -17.77 5.73 -16.30
C ASP A 28 -17.46 4.30 -15.82
N ASP A 29 -16.92 3.45 -16.71
CA ASP A 29 -16.59 2.07 -16.44
C ASP A 29 -15.11 1.85 -16.03
N TYR A 30 -14.91 1.08 -14.96
CA TYR A 30 -13.60 0.69 -14.45
C TYR A 30 -13.41 -0.83 -14.44
N GLU A 31 -12.18 -1.29 -14.66
CA GLU A 31 -11.73 -2.65 -14.43
C GLU A 31 -10.92 -2.74 -13.14
N GLU A 32 -11.16 -3.79 -12.34
CA GLU A 32 -10.37 -4.07 -11.14
C GLU A 32 -9.21 -5.02 -11.45
N ILE A 33 -7.99 -4.50 -11.37
CA ILE A 33 -6.79 -5.33 -11.38
C ILE A 33 -6.44 -5.74 -9.96
N ARG A 34 -6.46 -7.04 -9.71
CA ARG A 34 -6.08 -7.65 -8.43
C ARG A 34 -4.70 -8.27 -8.52
N THR A 35 -3.82 -7.89 -7.60
CA THR A 35 -2.45 -8.41 -7.54
C THR A 35 -2.13 -8.90 -6.14
N ASP A 36 -1.84 -10.19 -6.00
CA ASP A 36 -1.39 -10.77 -4.74
C ASP A 36 0.11 -10.51 -4.55
N ILE A 37 0.46 -9.85 -3.46
CA ILE A 37 1.82 -9.41 -3.15
C ILE A 37 2.25 -10.05 -1.84
N ASN A 38 3.35 -10.80 -1.91
CA ASN A 38 3.96 -11.51 -0.80
C ASN A 38 5.18 -10.75 -0.27
N ASN A 39 5.58 -11.11 0.94
CA ASN A 39 6.74 -10.55 1.63
C ASN A 39 6.65 -9.03 1.79
N VAL A 40 5.55 -8.57 2.37
CA VAL A 40 5.39 -7.20 2.86
C VAL A 40 5.37 -7.20 4.38
N ARG A 41 5.51 -6.02 4.98
CA ARG A 41 5.29 -5.82 6.41
C ARG A 41 4.07 -4.94 6.60
N PHE A 42 3.06 -5.47 7.27
CA PHE A 42 1.81 -4.77 7.54
C PHE A 42 1.76 -4.34 9.01
N ASN A 43 1.94 -3.05 9.28
CA ASN A 43 1.95 -2.50 10.63
C ASN A 43 0.60 -1.84 10.93
N LEU A 44 -0.27 -2.53 11.65
CA LEU A 44 -1.55 -1.99 12.13
C LEU A 44 -1.32 -0.99 13.26
N ARG A 45 -1.99 0.16 13.21
CA ARG A 45 -2.00 1.15 14.26
C ARG A 45 -3.39 1.76 14.41
N THR A 46 -4.05 1.50 15.52
CA THR A 46 -5.27 2.22 15.87
C THR A 46 -4.93 3.68 16.13
N VAL A 47 -5.54 4.60 15.37
CA VAL A 47 -5.43 6.03 15.59
C VAL A 47 -6.82 6.57 15.88
N TYR A 48 -6.92 7.40 16.90
CA TYR A 48 -8.15 8.12 17.21
C TYR A 48 -8.11 9.44 16.43
N SER A 49 -9.06 9.65 15.53
CA SER A 49 -9.23 10.94 14.85
C SER A 49 -10.49 11.62 15.37
N GLY A 50 -10.37 12.87 15.79
CA GLY A 50 -11.48 13.71 16.23
C GLY A 50 -10.99 14.91 17.02
N SER A 51 -11.68 16.04 16.91
CA SER A 51 -11.54 17.14 17.85
C SER A 51 -12.57 16.96 18.96
N ASN A 52 -12.15 17.09 20.21
CA ASN A 52 -13.02 17.08 21.39
C ASN A 52 -13.71 15.73 21.70
N ASN A 53 -15.06 15.66 21.69
CA ASN A 53 -15.88 14.53 22.17
C ASN A 53 -16.21 13.47 21.08
N ASP A 54 -15.99 13.77 19.80
CA ASP A 54 -16.30 12.85 18.69
C ASP A 54 -15.03 12.17 18.19
N ARG A 55 -14.43 11.32 19.03
CA ARG A 55 -13.30 10.49 18.60
C ARG A 55 -13.80 9.30 17.79
N GLN A 56 -13.55 9.32 16.49
CA GLN A 56 -13.72 8.16 15.64
C GLN A 56 -12.47 7.28 15.69
N ILE A 57 -12.67 5.98 15.87
CA ILE A 57 -11.59 4.99 15.68
C ILE A 57 -11.36 4.85 14.19
N VAL A 58 -10.20 5.30 13.69
CA VAL A 58 -9.79 5.04 12.31
C VAL A 58 -8.65 4.01 12.36
N ALA A 59 -8.86 2.91 11.67
CA ALA A 59 -7.90 1.80 11.64
C ALA A 59 -6.79 2.12 10.64
N ASN A 60 -5.81 2.91 11.03
CA ASN A 60 -4.68 3.21 10.17
C ASN A 60 -3.70 2.03 10.12
N ALA A 61 -3.03 1.85 9.00
CA ALA A 61 -1.89 0.97 8.92
C ALA A 61 -0.82 1.53 7.99
N THR A 62 0.39 1.00 8.12
CA THR A 62 1.48 1.25 7.18
C THR A 62 1.93 -0.07 6.59
N VAL A 63 1.91 -0.15 5.27
CA VAL A 63 2.42 -1.29 4.51
C VAL A 63 3.80 -0.94 3.97
N ILE A 64 4.77 -1.81 4.21
CA ILE A 64 6.13 -1.64 3.70
C ILE A 64 6.41 -2.67 2.62
N PHE A 65 6.78 -2.16 1.45
CA PHE A 65 7.26 -2.93 0.31
C PHE A 65 8.76 -2.71 0.20
N MET A 66 9.55 -3.79 0.18
CA MET A 66 11.00 -3.70 0.20
C MET A 66 11.63 -4.62 -0.85
N PRO A 67 12.42 -4.10 -1.81
CA PRO A 67 13.19 -4.92 -2.71
C PRO A 67 14.44 -5.46 -2.00
N PRO A 68 14.87 -6.70 -2.25
CA PRO A 68 14.31 -7.65 -3.23
C PRO A 68 13.28 -8.61 -2.62
N TYR A 69 12.73 -8.33 -1.44
CA TYR A 69 11.90 -9.30 -0.71
C TYR A 69 10.48 -9.39 -1.28
N THR A 70 9.85 -8.24 -1.49
CA THR A 70 8.48 -8.13 -1.99
C THR A 70 8.32 -8.75 -3.36
N ASN A 71 7.31 -9.61 -3.52
CA ASN A 71 7.07 -10.35 -4.75
C ASN A 71 5.57 -10.49 -5.07
N PRO A 72 5.09 -10.05 -6.26
CA PRO A 72 5.86 -9.37 -7.31
C PRO A 72 6.31 -7.98 -6.88
N TRP A 73 7.42 -7.51 -7.45
CA TRP A 73 7.86 -6.13 -7.25
C TRP A 73 7.01 -5.18 -8.10
N ILE A 74 6.36 -4.22 -7.46
CA ILE A 74 5.52 -3.21 -8.11
C ILE A 74 6.12 -1.84 -7.84
N LYS A 75 6.20 -1.01 -8.89
CA LYS A 75 6.54 0.40 -8.73
C LYS A 75 5.28 1.15 -8.31
N LEU A 76 5.22 1.52 -7.04
CA LEU A 76 4.15 2.33 -6.49
C LEU A 76 4.47 3.81 -6.68
N ASP A 77 3.42 4.58 -7.00
CA ASP A 77 3.42 6.03 -7.17
C ASP A 77 2.06 6.59 -6.70
N ASP A 78 1.86 7.90 -6.86
CA ASP A 78 0.66 8.59 -6.39
C ASP A 78 -0.62 8.14 -7.11
N SER A 79 -0.54 7.47 -8.28
CA SER A 79 -1.70 6.92 -8.97
C SER A 79 -2.36 5.75 -8.24
N TYR A 80 -1.72 5.23 -7.19
CA TYR A 80 -2.28 4.21 -6.31
C TYR A 80 -3.05 4.80 -5.13
N ILE A 81 -3.04 6.12 -4.92
CA ILE A 81 -3.87 6.77 -3.90
C ILE A 81 -5.34 6.52 -4.25
N GLY A 82 -6.14 6.10 -3.26
CA GLY A 82 -7.52 5.64 -3.45
C GLY A 82 -7.67 4.17 -3.85
N SER A 83 -6.59 3.49 -4.26
CA SER A 83 -6.61 2.04 -4.47
C SER A 83 -6.78 1.28 -3.15
N LYS A 84 -7.18 0.01 -3.23
CA LYS A 84 -7.50 -0.79 -2.05
C LYS A 84 -6.45 -1.87 -1.81
N ILE A 85 -6.22 -2.17 -0.53
CA ILE A 85 -5.40 -3.28 -0.08
C ILE A 85 -6.26 -4.17 0.81
N ILE A 86 -6.30 -5.47 0.51
CA ILE A 86 -6.90 -6.48 1.37
C ILE A 86 -5.81 -7.15 2.20
N PHE A 87 -5.99 -7.13 3.52
CA PHE A 87 -5.14 -7.84 4.47
C PHE A 87 -6.03 -8.48 5.54
N ASN A 88 -5.85 -9.78 5.80
CA ASN A 88 -6.67 -10.55 6.76
C ASN A 88 -8.18 -10.36 6.59
N ALA A 89 -8.67 -10.46 5.33
CA ALA A 89 -10.07 -10.26 4.95
C ALA A 89 -10.65 -8.86 5.28
N LYS A 90 -9.81 -7.89 5.63
CA LYS A 90 -10.20 -6.48 5.80
C LYS A 90 -9.64 -5.64 4.66
N GLU A 91 -10.48 -4.75 4.15
CA GLU A 91 -10.13 -3.77 3.13
C GLU A 91 -9.59 -2.50 3.79
N TYR A 92 -8.55 -1.94 3.18
CA TYR A 92 -7.94 -0.67 3.54
C TYR A 92 -7.73 0.17 2.29
N MET A 93 -7.98 1.47 2.39
CA MET A 93 -7.76 2.40 1.28
C MET A 93 -6.38 3.05 1.38
N ILE A 94 -5.63 3.08 0.28
CA ILE A 94 -4.34 3.77 0.20
C ILE A 94 -4.54 5.28 0.27
N THR A 95 -3.86 5.93 1.22
CA THR A 95 -3.92 7.38 1.41
C THR A 95 -2.60 8.08 1.07
N THR A 96 -1.47 7.38 1.20
CA THR A 96 -0.15 7.94 0.92
C THR A 96 0.79 6.89 0.35
N VAL A 97 1.67 7.29 -0.56
CA VAL A 97 2.74 6.45 -1.11
C VAL A 97 4.05 7.21 -0.96
N ASN A 98 4.85 6.86 0.05
CA ASN A 98 6.15 7.46 0.27
C ASN A 98 7.27 6.56 -0.26
N ARG A 99 8.15 7.11 -1.09
CA ARG A 99 9.31 6.40 -1.66
C ARG A 99 10.57 6.81 -0.93
N ASP A 100 11.24 5.85 -0.30
CA ASP A 100 12.58 6.06 0.27
C ASP A 100 13.63 5.58 -0.75
N MET A 101 14.67 6.39 -0.97
CA MET A 101 15.78 6.05 -1.87
C MET A 101 17.05 5.71 -1.10
N GLU A 102 17.86 4.82 -1.65
CA GLU A 102 19.20 4.56 -1.17
C GLU A 102 20.11 5.78 -1.46
N PRO A 103 20.88 6.25 -0.46
CA PRO A 103 21.57 7.54 -0.56
C PRO A 103 22.71 7.59 -1.59
N PHE A 104 23.32 6.44 -1.92
CA PHE A 104 24.54 6.40 -2.73
C PHE A 104 24.33 5.93 -4.18
N ASN A 105 23.23 5.24 -4.47
CA ASN A 105 22.98 4.68 -5.81
C ASN A 105 21.61 5.08 -6.40
N GLY A 106 20.76 5.79 -5.65
CA GLY A 106 19.44 6.23 -6.10
C GLY A 106 18.41 5.11 -6.28
N ASN A 107 18.75 3.87 -5.93
CA ASN A 107 17.83 2.75 -6.00
C ASN A 107 16.71 2.90 -4.97
N ILE A 108 15.57 2.29 -5.25
CA ILE A 108 14.45 2.27 -4.29
C ILE A 108 14.87 1.43 -3.09
N TYR A 109 14.87 2.05 -1.91
CA TYR A 109 15.12 1.35 -0.66
C TYR A 109 13.86 0.64 -0.18
N GLN A 110 12.72 1.33 -0.17
CA GLN A 110 11.41 0.78 0.16
C GLN A 110 10.30 1.75 -0.27
N TYR A 111 9.07 1.25 -0.31
CA TYR A 111 7.87 2.07 -0.24
C TYR A 111 7.23 1.96 1.14
N LYS A 112 6.80 3.09 1.70
CA LYS A 112 5.94 3.18 2.88
C LYS A 112 4.57 3.69 2.45
N VAL A 113 3.59 2.79 2.46
CA VAL A 113 2.23 3.08 2.03
C VAL A 113 1.34 3.24 3.26
N GLY A 114 0.73 4.40 3.42
CA GLY A 114 -0.28 4.61 4.45
C GLY A 114 -1.65 4.15 3.96
N VAL A 115 -2.39 3.47 4.82
CA VAL A 115 -3.75 3.00 4.55
C VAL A 115 -4.69 3.25 5.73
N ILE A 116 -5.99 3.37 5.46
CA ILE A 116 -7.06 3.60 6.46
C ILE A 116 -8.25 2.66 6.27
#